data_AF-A0A377BV84-F1
#
_entry.id   AF-A0A377BV84-F1
#
_cell.length_a   1.000
_cell.length_b   1.000
_cell.length_c   1.000
_cell.angle_alpha   90.00
_cell.angle_beta   90.00
_cell.angle_gamma   90.00
#
_symmetry.space_group_name_H-M   'P 1'
#
loop_
_entity.id
_entity.type
_entity.pdbx_description
1 polymer ?
#
loop_
_entity_poly.entity_id
_entity_poly.type
_entity_poly.pdbx_seq_one_letter_code
_entity_poly.pdbx_strand_id
1 'polypeptide(L)'
;MEPLREIRNRLLNGWQLSKMHTFEVAARHQSFALAAEELSLSPSAVSHRINQLEEELGIQLFVRSHRKVELTHEGKRVYWALKSSLDTLNQEILDIKNQELSGTLTLYSRPSIAQCWLVPALGDFTRRW
;
A
#
# COMPACT_ATOMS: atom_id res chain seq x y z
N MET A 1 -28.57 -16.18 -27.53
CA MET A 1 -27.35 -16.97 -27.24
C MET A 1 -26.33 -16.02 -26.63
N GLU A 2 -26.11 -16.17 -25.33
CA GLU A 2 -25.28 -15.31 -24.45
C GLU A 2 -23.78 -15.33 -24.75
N PRO A 3 -23.14 -14.15 -24.82
CA PRO A 3 -21.71 -13.98 -24.60
C PRO A 3 -21.38 -13.30 -23.25
N LEU A 4 -22.28 -13.30 -22.25
CA LEU A 4 -22.09 -12.59 -20.98
C LEU A 4 -21.32 -13.37 -19.90
N ARG A 5 -20.86 -14.59 -20.18
CA ARG A 5 -20.19 -15.44 -19.17
C ARG A 5 -18.67 -15.25 -19.05
N GLU A 6 -18.05 -14.50 -19.96
CA GLU A 6 -16.58 -14.43 -20.05
C GLU A 6 -15.94 -13.22 -19.33
N ILE A 7 -16.74 -12.23 -18.91
CA ILE A 7 -16.26 -11.04 -18.17
C ILE A 7 -16.03 -11.33 -16.67
N ARG A 8 -16.37 -12.53 -16.21
CA ARG A 8 -16.31 -12.95 -14.79
C ARG A 8 -14.90 -13.10 -14.22
N ASN A 9 -13.85 -12.76 -14.98
CA ASN A 9 -12.43 -12.88 -14.59
C ASN A 9 -11.65 -11.56 -14.53
N ARG A 10 -12.27 -10.37 -14.70
CA ARG A 10 -11.60 -9.11 -14.34
C ARG A 10 -11.88 -8.80 -12.86
N LEU A 11 -11.10 -9.42 -11.98
CA LEU A 11 -11.25 -9.29 -10.53
C LEU A 11 -10.89 -7.90 -9.97
N LEU A 12 -10.34 -6.97 -10.79
CA LEU A 12 -10.08 -5.58 -10.40
C LEU A 12 -10.21 -4.65 -11.63
N ASN A 13 -11.23 -3.80 -11.65
CA ASN A 13 -11.44 -2.67 -12.57
C ASN A 13 -11.08 -1.36 -11.84
N GLY A 14 -10.90 -0.25 -12.57
CA GLY A 14 -10.46 1.04 -11.98
C GLY A 14 -11.30 1.54 -10.80
N TRP A 15 -12.62 1.28 -10.81
CA TRP A 15 -13.52 1.60 -9.70
C TRP A 15 -13.29 0.72 -8.46
N GLN A 16 -12.88 -0.53 -8.65
CA GLN A 16 -12.60 -1.47 -7.57
C GLN A 16 -11.27 -1.12 -6.87
N LEU A 17 -10.30 -0.51 -7.55
CA LEU A 17 -9.06 -0.02 -6.93
C LEU A 17 -9.31 1.10 -5.90
N SER A 18 -10.20 2.05 -6.20
CA SER A 18 -10.58 3.11 -5.25
C SER A 18 -11.26 2.56 -3.99
N LYS A 19 -12.10 1.54 -4.17
CA LYS A 19 -12.75 0.83 -3.06
C LYS A 19 -11.76 -0.02 -2.28
N MET A 20 -10.83 -0.69 -2.96
CA MET A 20 -9.73 -1.45 -2.32
C MET A 20 -8.83 -0.54 -1.47
N HIS A 21 -8.54 0.69 -1.93
CA HIS A 21 -7.84 1.68 -1.11
C HIS A 21 -8.65 2.05 0.14
N THR A 22 -9.97 2.27 -0.01
CA THR A 22 -10.85 2.52 1.15
C THR A 22 -10.85 1.34 2.14
N PHE A 23 -10.82 0.11 1.62
CA PHE A 23 -10.67 -1.10 2.42
C PHE A 23 -9.34 -1.20 3.14
N GLU A 24 -8.22 -0.92 2.47
CA GLU A 24 -6.87 -0.95 3.08
C GLU A 24 -6.81 -0.02 4.30
N VAL A 25 -7.25 1.23 4.15
CA VAL A 25 -7.22 2.23 5.22
C VAL A 25 -8.15 1.83 6.38
N ALA A 26 -9.36 1.35 6.08
CA ALA A 26 -10.29 0.85 7.09
C ALA A 26 -9.78 -0.39 7.83
N ALA A 27 -9.09 -1.29 7.12
CA ALA A 27 -8.47 -2.48 7.67
C ALA A 27 -7.31 -2.14 8.62
N ARG A 28 -6.47 -1.17 8.23
CA ARG A 28 -5.34 -0.70 9.03
C ARG A 28 -5.79 -0.04 10.34
N HIS A 29 -6.83 0.78 10.29
CA HIS A 29 -7.35 1.46 11.48
C HIS A 29 -8.31 0.63 12.33
N GLN A 30 -8.87 -0.45 11.76
CA GLN A 30 -9.96 -1.21 12.40
C GLN A 30 -11.12 -0.32 12.86
N SER A 31 -11.34 0.79 12.15
CA SER A 31 -12.31 1.83 12.50
C SER A 31 -12.70 2.63 11.26
N PHE A 32 -14.00 2.66 10.95
CA PHE A 32 -14.52 3.46 9.84
C PHE A 32 -14.49 4.97 10.13
N ALA A 33 -14.48 5.38 11.41
CA ALA A 33 -14.38 6.79 11.77
C ALA A 33 -12.96 7.33 11.49
N LEU A 34 -11.93 6.61 11.94
CA LEU A 34 -10.53 6.99 11.70
C LEU A 34 -10.17 6.89 10.21
N ALA A 35 -10.66 5.86 9.53
CA ALA A 35 -10.47 5.75 8.08
C ALA A 35 -11.15 6.89 7.30
N ALA A 36 -12.32 7.35 7.75
CA ALA A 36 -13.01 8.47 7.14
C ALA A 36 -12.24 9.79 7.33
N GLU A 37 -11.66 10.01 8.50
CA GLU A 37 -10.78 11.15 8.77
C GLU A 37 -9.58 11.16 7.83
N GLU A 38 -8.87 10.03 7.69
CA GLU A 38 -7.71 9.94 6.80
C GLU A 38 -8.09 10.14 5.32
N LEU A 39 -9.20 9.55 4.88
CA LEU A 39 -9.66 9.65 3.50
C LEU A 39 -10.36 10.97 3.17
N SER A 40 -10.51 11.88 4.14
CA SER A 40 -11.31 13.10 4.00
C SER A 40 -12.75 12.81 3.52
N LEU A 41 -13.38 11.80 4.11
CA LEU A 41 -14.74 11.34 3.81
C LEU A 41 -15.61 11.35 5.09
N SER A 42 -16.91 11.14 4.93
CA SER A 42 -17.77 10.85 6.09
C SER A 42 -17.67 9.35 6.46
N PRO A 43 -17.86 8.98 7.74
CA PRO A 43 -17.95 7.57 8.15
C PRO A 43 -19.02 6.78 7.40
N SER A 44 -20.14 7.44 7.04
CA SER A 44 -21.19 6.86 6.21
C SER A 44 -20.73 6.55 4.79
N ALA A 45 -19.91 7.43 4.18
CA ALA A 45 -19.35 7.21 2.85
C ALA A 45 -18.34 6.06 2.83
N VAL A 46 -17.48 5.95 3.85
CA VAL A 46 -16.56 4.81 4.01
C VAL A 46 -17.35 3.51 4.15
N SER A 47 -18.32 3.46 5.07
CA SER A 47 -19.18 2.28 5.25
C SER A 47 -19.89 1.88 3.95
N HIS A 48 -20.42 2.85 3.20
CA HIS A 48 -21.08 2.59 1.93
C HIS A 48 -20.12 2.02 0.86
N ARG A 49 -18.90 2.57 0.72
CA ARG A 49 -17.89 2.05 -0.21
C ARG A 49 -17.46 0.63 0.13
N ILE A 50 -17.31 0.32 1.42
CA ILE A 50 -17.01 -1.03 1.90
C ILE A 50 -18.15 -1.99 1.60
N ASN A 51 -19.40 -1.63 1.91
CA ASN A 51 -20.58 -2.45 1.57
C ASN A 51 -20.62 -2.80 0.08
N GLN A 52 -20.45 -1.80 -0.79
CA GLN A 52 -20.44 -2.03 -2.23
C GLN A 52 -19.29 -2.93 -2.67
N LEU A 53 -18.10 -2.81 -2.05
CA LEU A 53 -16.97 -3.68 -2.35
C LEU A 53 -17.27 -5.13 -1.95
N GLU A 54 -17.81 -5.34 -0.75
CA GLU A 54 -18.20 -6.66 -0.24
C GLU A 54 -19.27 -7.31 -1.13
N GLU A 55 -20.24 -6.53 -1.63
CA GLU A 55 -21.27 -6.97 -2.58
C GLU A 55 -20.68 -7.34 -3.95
N GLU A 56 -19.82 -6.50 -4.51
CA GLU A 56 -19.17 -6.75 -5.81
C GLU A 56 -18.26 -7.97 -5.79
N LEU A 57 -17.56 -8.20 -4.67
CA LEU A 57 -16.69 -9.37 -4.50
C LEU A 57 -17.47 -10.62 -4.09
N GLY A 58 -18.68 -10.47 -3.54
CA GLY A 58 -19.42 -11.57 -2.90
C GLY A 58 -18.73 -12.11 -1.65
N ILE A 59 -17.89 -11.30 -0.99
CA ILE A 59 -17.06 -11.68 0.16
C ILE A 59 -17.26 -10.65 1.27
N GLN A 60 -17.59 -11.11 2.47
CA GLN A 60 -17.59 -10.27 3.66
C GLN A 60 -16.14 -10.06 4.15
N LEU A 61 -15.70 -8.80 4.21
CA LEU A 61 -14.34 -8.42 4.59
C LEU A 61 -14.26 -7.98 6.06
N PHE A 62 -15.35 -7.45 6.61
CA PHE A 62 -15.42 -7.01 8.00
C PHE A 62 -16.52 -7.70 8.81
N VAL A 63 -16.21 -7.99 10.07
CA VAL A 63 -17.18 -8.28 11.13
C VAL A 63 -17.51 -6.98 11.85
N ARG A 64 -18.77 -6.58 11.81
CA ARG A 64 -19.25 -5.35 12.45
C ARG A 64 -19.92 -5.68 13.78
N SER A 65 -19.29 -5.24 14.86
CA SER A 65 -19.87 -5.25 16.19
C SER A 65 -20.21 -3.83 16.63
N HIS A 66 -21.10 -3.67 17.61
CA HIS A 66 -21.62 -2.38 18.07
C HIS A 66 -20.54 -1.32 18.42
N ARG A 67 -19.30 -1.73 18.69
CA ARG A 67 -18.17 -0.83 19.03
C ARG A 67 -16.84 -1.20 18.36
N LYS A 68 -16.83 -2.21 17.48
CA LYS A 68 -15.59 -2.74 16.89
C LYS A 68 -15.80 -3.14 15.44
N VAL A 69 -14.82 -2.81 14.62
CA VAL A 69 -14.70 -3.27 13.23
C VAL A 69 -13.47 -4.17 13.17
N GLU A 70 -13.66 -5.44 12.83
CA GLU A 70 -12.57 -6.40 12.73
C GLU A 70 -12.62 -7.09 11.37
N LEU A 71 -11.46 -7.51 10.85
CA LEU A 71 -11.41 -8.25 9.58
C LEU A 71 -11.91 -9.68 9.76
N THR A 72 -12.70 -10.17 8.80
CA THR A 72 -13.01 -11.60 8.66
C THR A 72 -11.75 -12.39 8.31
N HIS A 73 -11.83 -13.71 8.30
CA HIS A 73 -10.70 -14.55 7.86
C HIS A 73 -10.32 -14.24 6.40
N GLU A 74 -11.32 -14.12 5.54
CA GLU A 74 -11.19 -13.74 4.13
C GLU A 74 -10.65 -12.31 4.01
N GLY A 75 -11.17 -11.37 4.80
CA GLY A 75 -10.72 -9.99 4.86
C GLY A 75 -9.25 -9.86 5.21
N LYS A 76 -8.74 -10.66 6.16
CA LYS A 76 -7.30 -10.71 6.48
C LYS A 76 -6.48 -11.18 5.28
N ARG A 77 -6.91 -12.22 4.57
CA ARG A 77 -6.21 -12.73 3.38
C ARG A 77 -6.13 -11.68 2.28
N VAL A 78 -7.25 -11.00 2.00
CA VAL A 78 -7.31 -9.92 1.01
C VAL A 78 -6.43 -8.75 1.44
N TYR A 79 -6.47 -8.35 2.71
CA TYR A 79 -5.63 -7.28 3.25
C TYR A 79 -4.13 -7.55 3.06
N TRP A 80 -3.67 -8.76 3.41
CA TRP A 80 -2.25 -9.11 3.23
C TRP A 80 -1.83 -9.15 1.76
N ALA A 81 -2.67 -9.69 0.88
CA ALA A 81 -2.40 -9.69 -0.55
C ALA A 81 -2.35 -8.26 -1.12
N LEU A 82 -3.27 -7.39 -0.71
CA LEU A 82 -3.33 -5.99 -1.13
C LEU A 82 -2.11 -5.21 -0.64
N LYS A 83 -1.79 -5.32 0.65
CA LYS A 83 -0.64 -4.67 1.26
C LYS A 83 0.66 -5.07 0.55
N SER A 84 0.91 -6.37 0.38
CA SER A 84 2.11 -6.84 -0.31
C SER A 84 2.19 -6.33 -1.75
N SER A 85 1.08 -6.28 -2.48
CA SER A 85 1.06 -5.79 -3.85
C SER A 85 1.35 -4.29 -3.94
N LEU A 86 0.77 -3.49 -3.02
CA LEU A 86 1.02 -2.05 -2.94
C LEU A 86 2.47 -1.76 -2.54
N ASP A 87 3.02 -2.53 -1.60
CA ASP A 87 4.42 -2.42 -1.18
C ASP A 87 5.36 -2.71 -2.35
N THR A 88 5.12 -3.79 -3.10
CA THR A 88 5.90 -4.12 -4.31
C THR A 88 5.82 -3.01 -5.36
N LEU A 89 4.61 -2.53 -5.67
CA LEU A 89 4.44 -1.43 -6.63
C LEU A 89 5.15 -0.15 -6.17
N ASN A 90 5.10 0.16 -4.87
CA ASN A 90 5.77 1.33 -4.32
C ASN A 90 7.30 1.19 -4.41
N GLN A 91 7.86 0.00 -4.15
CA GLN A 91 9.28 -0.25 -4.35
C GLN A 91 9.70 -0.06 -5.81
N GLU A 92 8.98 -0.65 -6.77
CA GLU A 92 9.29 -0.47 -8.20
C GLU A 92 9.22 1.01 -8.63
N ILE A 93 8.22 1.76 -8.14
CA ILE A 93 8.13 3.20 -8.41
C ILE A 93 9.31 3.95 -7.78
N LEU A 94 9.70 3.60 -6.55
CA LEU A 94 10.85 4.19 -5.90
C LEU A 94 12.14 3.87 -6.66
N ASP A 95 12.33 2.63 -7.12
CA ASP A 95 13.51 2.23 -7.91
C ASP A 95 13.58 2.98 -9.25
N ILE A 96 12.44 3.18 -9.91
CA ILE A 96 12.35 3.98 -11.15
C ILE A 96 12.66 5.46 -10.85
N LYS A 97 12.14 6.02 -9.76
CA LYS A 97 12.40 7.41 -9.37
C LYS A 97 13.82 7.64 -8.86
N ASN A 98 14.39 6.64 -8.19
CA ASN A 98 15.74 6.61 -7.63
C ASN A 98 16.78 6.08 -8.63
N GLN A 99 16.53 6.27 -9.94
CA GLN A 99 17.60 6.19 -10.95
C GLN A 99 18.71 7.23 -10.71
N GLU A 100 18.52 8.17 -9.77
CA GLU A 100 19.59 8.88 -9.07
C GLU A 100 20.01 8.10 -7.81
N LEU A 101 21.29 7.73 -7.72
CA LEU A 101 21.90 6.94 -6.63
C LEU A 101 21.41 7.41 -5.25
N SER A 102 20.62 6.59 -4.56
CA SER A 102 20.15 6.84 -3.19
C SER A 102 20.27 5.60 -2.30
N GLY A 103 20.39 5.81 -0.99
CA GLY A 103 20.53 4.73 0.01
C GLY A 103 21.86 4.72 0.76
N THR A 104 22.08 3.69 1.59
CA THR A 104 23.30 3.54 2.40
C THR A 104 24.31 2.63 1.68
N LEU A 105 25.44 3.19 1.27
CA LEU A 105 26.55 2.43 0.69
C LEU A 105 27.54 2.03 1.79
N THR A 106 27.66 0.72 2.05
CA THR A 106 28.68 0.19 2.97
C THR A 106 29.95 -0.13 2.19
N LEU A 107 31.06 0.54 2.52
CA LEU A 107 32.36 0.36 1.87
C LEU A 107 33.35 -0.30 2.82
N TYR A 108 33.95 -1.41 2.39
CA TYR A 108 35.10 -1.98 3.08
C TYR A 108 36.39 -1.36 2.54
N SER A 109 37.24 -0.84 3.43
CA SER A 109 38.52 -0.26 3.03
C SER A 109 39.58 -0.46 4.12
N ARG A 110 40.85 -0.41 3.71
CA ARG A 110 41.97 -0.36 4.67
C ARG A 110 41.90 0.95 5.45
N PRO A 111 42.20 0.97 6.76
CA PRO A 111 42.10 2.18 7.58
C PRO A 111 42.83 3.41 7.00
N SER A 112 43.99 3.18 6.36
CA SER A 112 44.77 4.23 5.70
C SER A 112 44.05 4.85 4.49
N ILE A 113 43.35 4.06 3.68
CA ILE A 113 42.55 4.55 2.55
C ILE A 113 41.34 5.34 3.07
N ALA A 114 40.67 4.84 4.12
CA ALA A 114 39.52 5.51 4.72
C ALA A 114 39.88 6.91 5.21
N GLN A 115 40.97 7.03 5.95
CA GLN A 115 41.38 8.28 6.59
C GLN A 115 42.04 9.27 5.61
N CYS A 116 42.96 8.80 4.77
CA CYS A 116 43.77 9.69 3.93
C CYS A 116 43.07 10.12 2.64
N TRP A 117 42.08 9.36 2.17
CA TRP A 117 41.46 9.60 0.87
C TRP A 117 39.94 9.62 0.91
N LEU A 118 39.29 8.62 1.53
CA LEU A 118 37.84 8.48 1.49
C LEU A 118 37.13 9.63 2.25
N VAL A 119 37.54 9.92 3.48
CA VAL A 119 36.93 10.99 4.30
C VAL A 119 37.10 12.39 3.64
N PRO A 120 38.28 12.78 3.14
CA PRO A 120 38.44 14.02 2.38
C PRO A 120 37.58 14.07 1.10
N ALA A 121 37.55 12.98 0.31
CA ALA A 121 36.78 12.92 -0.93
C ALA A 121 35.26 12.99 -0.69
N LEU A 122 34.78 12.45 0.44
CA LEU A 122 33.38 12.59 0.86
C LEU A 122 32.99 14.05 1.09
N GLY A 123 33.89 14.88 1.63
CA GLY A 123 33.62 16.31 1.82
C GLY A 123 33.34 17.06 0.52
N ASP A 124 34.03 16.69 -0.56
CA ASP A 124 33.77 17.24 -1.89
C ASP A 124 32.55 16.60 -2.56
N PHE A 125 32.33 15.31 -2.33
CA PHE A 125 31.15 14.58 -2.80
C PHE A 125 29.86 15.19 -2.26
N THR A 126 29.75 15.43 -0.95
CA THR A 126 28.57 16.03 -0.30
C THR A 126 28.31 17.48 -0.73
N ARG A 127 29.30 18.17 -1.30
CA ARG A 127 29.11 19.54 -1.84
C ARG A 127 28.63 19.55 -3.28
N ARG A 128 28.82 18.46 -4.02
CA ARG A 128 28.54 18.36 -5.46
C ARG A 128 27.25 17.61 -5.77
N TRP A 129 26.75 16.83 -4.81
CA TRP A 129 25.56 16.00 -4.89
C TRP A 129 24.75 16.16 -3.61
#